data_AF-A0A8A6KI70-F1
#
_entry.id   AF-A0A8A6KI70-F1
#
_cell.length_a   1.000
_cell.length_b   1.000
_cell.length_c   1.000
_cell.angle_alpha   90.00
_cell.angle_beta   90.00
_cell.angle_gamma   90.00
#
_symmetry.space_group_name_H-M   'P 1'
#
loop_
_entity.id
_entity.type
_entity.pdbx_description
1 polymer ?
#
loop_
_entity_poly.entity_id
_entity_poly.type
_entity_poly.pdbx_seq_one_letter_code
_entity_poly.pdbx_strand_id
1 'polypeptide(L)' 'MSNTGRIPLWLVGLVGGLAVITILSLFFYGAYSGLGSSL' A
#
# COMPACT_ATOMS: atom_id res chain seq x y z
N MET A 1 -19.53 -16.95 17.78
CA MET A 1 -18.43 -17.53 16.98
C MET A 1 -18.07 -16.55 15.87
N SER A 2 -16.85 -15.99 15.85
CA SER A 2 -16.35 -15.25 14.69
C SER A 2 -16.10 -16.24 13.54
N ASN A 3 -16.81 -16.09 12.42
CA ASN A 3 -16.65 -16.97 11.28
C ASN A 3 -15.31 -16.64 10.57
N THR A 4 -14.24 -17.33 10.93
CA THR A 4 -12.95 -17.27 10.23
C THR A 4 -13.14 -17.82 8.81
N GLY A 5 -12.72 -17.06 7.79
CA GLY A 5 -12.87 -17.44 6.38
C GLY A 5 -13.94 -16.69 5.57
N ARG A 6 -14.62 -15.69 6.15
CA ARG A 6 -15.53 -14.80 5.39
C ARG A 6 -14.83 -14.06 4.24
N ILE A 7 -13.56 -13.73 4.41
CA ILE A 7 -12.73 -13.07 3.41
C ILE A 7 -11.61 -14.04 3.04
N PRO A 8 -11.43 -14.37 1.74
CA PRO A 8 -10.34 -15.23 1.32
C PRO A 8 -8.99 -14.61 1.65
N LEU A 9 -8.07 -15.40 2.21
CA LEU A 9 -6.75 -14.91 2.62
C LEU A 9 -5.94 -14.37 1.43
N TRP A 10 -6.10 -14.95 0.25
CA TRP A 10 -5.43 -14.48 -0.98
C TRP A 10 -5.84 -13.05 -1.34
N LEU A 11 -7.11 -12.67 -1.10
CA LEU A 11 -7.61 -11.33 -1.38
C LEU A 11 -7.03 -10.32 -0.40
N VAL A 12 -6.92 -10.70 0.88
CA VAL A 12 -6.25 -9.87 1.90
C VAL A 12 -4.79 -9.64 1.52
N GLY A 13 -4.08 -10.70 1.10
CA GLY A 13 -2.70 -10.59 0.62
C GLY A 13 -2.56 -9.68 -0.59
N LEU A 14 -3.46 -9.80 -1.58
CA LEU A 14 -3.47 -8.97 -2.78
C LEU A 14 -3.70 -7.49 -2.44
N VAL A 15 -4.75 -7.17 -1.69
CA VAL A 15 -5.10 -5.78 -1.34
C VAL A 15 -4.05 -5.18 -0.43
N GLY A 16 -3.55 -5.93 0.56
CA GLY A 16 -2.46 -5.50 1.42
C GLY A 16 -1.18 -5.22 0.62
N GLY A 17 -0.81 -6.11 -0.31
CA GLY A 17 0.34 -5.91 -1.18
C GLY A 17 0.21 -4.67 -2.08
N LEU A 18 -0.95 -4.48 -2.71
CA LEU A 18 -1.21 -3.28 -3.53
C LEU A 18 -1.13 -2.01 -2.69
N ALA A 19 -1.71 -1.99 -1.49
CA ALA A 19 -1.65 -0.84 -0.59
C ALA A 19 -0.21 -0.47 -0.23
N VAL A 20 0.62 -1.47 0.10
CA VAL A 20 2.05 -1.25 0.38
C VAL A 20 2.76 -0.66 -0.83
N ILE A 21 2.56 -1.22 -2.03
CA ILE A 21 3.18 -0.72 -3.26
C ILE A 21 2.74 0.73 -3.53
N THR A 22 1.45 1.03 -3.41
CA THR A 22 0.94 2.40 -3.62
C THR A 22 1.58 3.41 -2.67
N ILE A 23 1.71 3.06 -1.39
CA ILE A 23 2.34 3.93 -0.38
C ILE A 23 3.82 4.13 -0.69
N LEU A 24 4.54 3.06 -1.05
CA LEU A 24 5.94 3.17 -1.45
C LEU A 24 6.10 4.06 -2.68
N SER A 25 5.29 3.86 -3.72
CA SER A 25 5.27 4.71 -4.91
C SER A 25 4.99 6.17 -4.56
N LEU A 26 4.10 6.44 -3.61
CA LEU A 26 3.80 7.80 -3.16
C LEU A 26 5.00 8.45 -2.47
N PHE A 27 5.74 7.71 -1.64
CA PHE A 27 6.98 8.22 -1.04
C PHE A 27 8.04 8.53 -2.08
N PHE A 28 8.21 7.65 -3.07
CA PHE A 28 9.12 7.92 -4.19
C PHE A 28 8.69 9.15 -4.99
N TYR A 29 7.40 9.31 -5.28
CA TYR A 29 6.89 10.51 -5.93
C TYR A 29 7.22 11.78 -5.13
N GLY A 30 7.00 11.77 -3.82
CA GLY A 30 7.32 12.91 -2.94
C GLY A 30 8.81 13.27 -2.93
N ALA A 31 9.71 12.29 -3.06
CA ALA A 31 11.14 12.56 -3.17
C ALA A 31 11.52 13.42 -4.40
N TYR A 32 10.67 13.45 -5.43
CA TYR A 32 10.85 14.27 -6.63
C TYR A 32 9.86 15.44 -6.74
N SER A 33 9.08 15.71 -5.69
CA SER A 33 8.06 16.78 -5.71
C SER A 33 7.88 17.42 -4.35
N GLY A 34 8.21 18.71 -4.24
CA GLY A 34 8.01 19.52 -3.03
C GLY A 34 9.19 19.49 -2.08
N LEU A 35 8.93 19.35 -0.77
CA LEU A 35 9.99 19.39 0.24
C LEU A 35 10.95 18.20 0.04
N GLY A 36 12.25 18.50 -0.07
CA GLY A 36 13.29 17.49 -0.29
C GLY A 36 13.54 17.12 -1.75
N SER A 37 12.85 17.74 -2.72
CA SER A 37 13.05 17.45 -4.15
C SER A 37 14.22 18.19 -4.80
N SER A 38 14.97 18.99 -4.05
CA SER A 38 16.08 19.84 -4.54
C SER A 38 15.72 20.84 -5.67
N LEU A 39 14.42 21.13 -5.79
CA LEU A 39 13.85 22.16 -6.66
C LEU A 39 13.36 23.32 -5.78
#